data_AF-A0A259JQ76-F1
#
_entry.id   AF-A0A259JQ76-F1
#
_cell.length_a   1.000
_cell.length_b   1.000
_cell.length_c   1.000
_cell.angle_alpha   90.00
_cell.angle_beta   90.00
_cell.angle_gamma   90.00
#
_symmetry.space_group_name_H-M   'P 1'
#
loop_
_entity.id
_entity.type
_entity.pdbx_description
1 polymer ?
#
loop_
_entity_poly.entity_id
_entity_poly.type
_entity_poly.pdbx_seq_one_letter_code
_entity_poly.pdbx_strand_id
1 'polypeptide(L)'
;MTAKSNSDTLVTVYGGSGFLGRHVVRALAKRDYRIRVAVRRPDLANFLQPLGRVGQIHAVQANLRDARSVEAAARDADVLINLVGLLAEGGRQRFDSIHSFGAEQVALAANAHGARMVHVSAIGADEQSPAAYARSKAVAERLVLAAQPSAIVMRPSILFGPEDDFFNRFAALARMSPVLPLIGGGQTLFQPVFVGDVAAAARDEALKADEGFYRDPRLPQLGARAYGLAAEPTTDEDVYDAHRLALGVPGPADWLTDKTYPIEANFDLLNGIDFKKGCFVGQETTSRMKRRGTIKTRMAPITFDGPPPAFGAEILAGELRAGEVLSGRDGRAMAALRLDRIAAGGLTVDGRPVSVDWPGWMPTT
;
A
#
# COMPACT_ATOMS: atom_id res chain seq x y z
N MET A 1 9.78 22.62 -20.68
CA MET A 1 8.30 22.54 -20.64
C MET A 1 7.87 22.73 -19.20
N THR A 2 7.03 23.73 -18.92
CA THR A 2 6.44 23.93 -17.59
C THR A 2 5.55 22.73 -17.27
N ALA A 3 5.70 22.13 -16.08
CA ALA A 3 4.86 20.99 -15.69
C ALA A 3 3.38 21.40 -15.72
N LYS A 4 2.53 20.63 -16.42
CA LYS A 4 1.07 20.84 -16.42
C LYS A 4 0.55 20.79 -14.98
N SER A 5 -0.41 21.66 -14.66
CA SER A 5 -1.13 21.56 -13.39
C SER A 5 -1.99 20.28 -13.35
N ASN A 6 -2.36 19.81 -12.16
CA ASN A 6 -3.24 18.64 -12.04
C ASN A 6 -4.58 18.89 -12.77
N SER A 7 -5.13 20.10 -12.68
CA SER A 7 -6.36 20.49 -13.35
C SER A 7 -6.27 20.53 -14.87
N ASP A 8 -5.06 20.68 -15.43
CA ASP A 8 -4.83 20.61 -16.88
C ASP A 8 -4.49 19.19 -17.36
N THR A 9 -4.27 18.27 -16.42
CA THR A 9 -3.91 16.87 -16.70
C THR A 9 -5.18 16.03 -16.83
N LEU A 10 -5.41 15.47 -18.01
CA LEU A 10 -6.54 14.57 -18.28
C LEU A 10 -6.15 13.11 -18.09
N VAL A 11 -6.82 12.44 -17.16
CA VAL A 11 -6.63 11.01 -16.88
C VAL A 11 -7.83 10.21 -17.36
N THR A 12 -7.61 9.28 -18.30
CA THR A 12 -8.64 8.35 -18.75
C THR A 12 -8.53 7.03 -17.98
N VAL A 13 -9.59 6.66 -17.27
CA VAL A 13 -9.66 5.44 -16.44
C VAL A 13 -10.59 4.42 -17.09
N TYR A 14 -10.02 3.41 -17.73
CA TYR A 14 -10.76 2.28 -18.26
C TYR A 14 -11.23 1.37 -17.13
N GLY A 15 -12.54 1.14 -17.05
CA GLY A 15 -13.14 0.40 -15.93
C GLY A 15 -13.33 1.26 -14.66
N GLY A 16 -13.35 2.59 -14.78
CA GLY A 16 -13.48 3.51 -13.64
C GLY A 16 -14.77 3.36 -12.81
N SER A 17 -15.81 2.70 -13.32
CA SER A 17 -17.03 2.37 -12.54
C SER A 17 -16.95 1.05 -11.76
N GLY A 18 -15.88 0.28 -11.91
CA GLY A 18 -15.68 -0.99 -11.22
C GLY A 18 -15.33 -0.81 -9.73
N PHE A 19 -15.02 -1.93 -9.05
CA PHE A 19 -14.60 -1.93 -7.65
C PHE A 19 -13.34 -1.09 -7.44
N LEU A 20 -12.20 -1.44 -8.05
CA LEU A 20 -10.99 -0.62 -7.94
C LEU A 20 -11.16 0.77 -8.58
N GLY A 21 -11.87 0.82 -9.72
CA GLY A 21 -12.08 2.04 -10.51
C GLY A 21 -12.63 3.22 -9.71
N ARG A 22 -13.69 3.01 -8.92
CA ARG A 22 -14.30 4.11 -8.14
C ARG A 22 -13.33 4.71 -7.12
N HIS A 23 -12.43 3.89 -6.55
CA HIS A 23 -11.44 4.36 -5.59
C HIS A 23 -10.33 5.14 -6.29
N VAL A 24 -9.89 4.71 -7.48
CA VAL A 24 -8.92 5.45 -8.32
C VAL A 24 -9.50 6.79 -8.74
N VAL A 25 -10.74 6.81 -9.25
CA VAL A 25 -11.46 8.05 -9.63
C VAL A 25 -11.55 9.00 -8.43
N ARG A 26 -11.94 8.51 -7.25
CA ARG A 26 -11.98 9.31 -6.02
C ARG A 26 -10.60 9.84 -5.62
N ALA A 27 -9.55 9.03 -5.75
CA ALA A 27 -8.19 9.42 -5.38
C ALA A 27 -7.62 10.50 -6.31
N LEU A 28 -7.93 10.42 -7.61
CA LEU A 28 -7.62 11.44 -8.61
C LEU A 28 -8.42 12.72 -8.36
N ALA A 29 -9.73 12.59 -8.09
CA ALA A 29 -10.61 13.74 -7.92
C ALA A 29 -10.17 14.63 -6.74
N LYS A 30 -9.76 14.01 -5.63
CA LYS A 30 -9.21 14.69 -4.45
C LYS A 30 -7.92 15.48 -4.71
N ARG A 31 -7.24 15.23 -5.83
CA ARG A 31 -6.03 15.95 -6.24
C ARG A 31 -6.26 16.88 -7.43
N ASP A 32 -7.51 17.21 -7.71
CA ASP A 32 -7.93 18.17 -8.73
C ASP A 32 -7.60 17.79 -10.18
N TYR A 33 -7.42 16.49 -10.47
CA TYR A 33 -7.28 15.97 -11.84
C TYR A 33 -8.59 16.05 -12.63
N ARG A 34 -8.49 16.23 -13.95
CA ARG A 34 -9.62 15.99 -14.87
C ARG A 34 -9.69 14.51 -15.21
N ILE A 35 -10.88 13.93 -15.12
CA ILE A 35 -11.05 12.47 -15.17
C ILE A 35 -12.06 12.10 -16.24
N ARG A 36 -11.62 11.28 -17.19
CA ARG A 36 -12.50 10.61 -18.16
C ARG A 36 -12.70 9.16 -17.75
N VAL A 37 -13.92 8.78 -17.41
CA VAL A 37 -14.26 7.41 -17.00
C VAL A 37 -14.72 6.64 -18.23
N ALA A 38 -13.84 5.80 -18.77
CA ALA A 38 -14.08 5.00 -19.96
C ALA A 38 -14.76 3.67 -19.58
N VAL A 39 -16.06 3.55 -19.87
CA VAL A 39 -16.89 2.41 -19.47
C VAL A 39 -17.85 1.99 -20.56
N ARG A 40 -18.31 0.74 -20.51
CA ARG A 40 -19.24 0.20 -21.53
C ARG A 40 -20.60 0.88 -21.51
N ARG A 41 -21.06 1.29 -20.33
CA ARG A 41 -22.39 1.88 -20.06
C ARG A 41 -22.23 3.15 -19.21
N PRO A 42 -22.00 4.32 -19.82
CA PRO A 42 -21.78 5.57 -19.10
C PRO A 42 -22.93 5.98 -18.19
N ASP A 43 -24.17 5.64 -18.58
CA ASP A 43 -25.41 5.86 -17.81
C ASP A 43 -25.35 5.25 -16.41
N LEU A 44 -24.63 4.14 -16.23
CA LEU A 44 -24.48 3.47 -14.94
C LEU A 44 -23.37 4.03 -14.05
N ALA A 45 -22.56 4.97 -14.56
CA ALA A 45 -21.41 5.53 -13.84
C ALA A 45 -21.71 6.84 -13.10
N ASN A 46 -22.98 7.29 -13.08
CA ASN A 46 -23.39 8.56 -12.48
C ASN A 46 -23.08 8.67 -10.98
N PHE A 47 -22.98 7.55 -10.26
CA PHE A 47 -22.58 7.53 -8.85
C PHE A 47 -21.15 8.05 -8.61
N LEU A 48 -20.34 8.19 -9.65
CA LEU A 48 -19.00 8.78 -9.57
C LEU A 48 -19.03 10.32 -9.56
N GLN A 49 -20.09 10.95 -10.07
CA GLN A 49 -20.18 12.42 -10.19
C GLN A 49 -19.98 13.14 -8.84
N PRO A 50 -20.60 12.69 -7.72
CA PRO A 50 -20.43 13.36 -6.43
C PRO A 50 -19.02 13.23 -5.82
N LEU A 51 -18.12 12.44 -6.41
CA LEU A 51 -16.76 12.25 -5.90
C LEU A 51 -15.82 13.41 -6.23
N GLY A 52 -16.20 14.27 -7.19
CA GLY A 52 -15.41 15.41 -7.66
C GLY A 52 -16.23 16.69 -7.76
N ARG A 53 -15.57 17.75 -8.20
CA ARG A 53 -16.22 19.04 -8.51
C ARG A 53 -16.94 18.97 -9.84
N VAL A 54 -17.83 19.93 -10.10
CA VAL A 54 -18.57 20.03 -11.36
C VAL A 54 -17.61 20.07 -12.55
N GLY A 55 -17.87 19.23 -13.56
CA GLY A 55 -17.04 19.14 -14.77
C GLY A 55 -15.73 18.36 -14.60
N GLN A 56 -15.40 17.90 -13.39
CA GLN A 56 -14.16 17.18 -13.13
C GLN A 56 -14.19 15.73 -13.64
N ILE A 57 -15.34 15.06 -13.51
CA ILE A 57 -15.52 13.64 -13.84
C ILE A 57 -16.50 13.53 -15.02
N HIS A 58 -16.06 12.93 -16.12
CA HIS A 58 -16.89 12.72 -17.30
C HIS A 58 -16.86 11.27 -17.76
N ALA A 59 -18.01 10.60 -17.81
CA ALA A 59 -18.10 9.22 -18.28
C ALA A 59 -18.25 9.19 -19.81
N VAL A 60 -17.46 8.35 -20.49
CA VAL A 60 -17.52 8.14 -21.94
C VAL A 60 -17.70 6.66 -22.25
N GLN A 61 -18.30 6.38 -23.41
CA GLN A 61 -18.47 5.02 -23.87
C GLN A 61 -17.12 4.47 -24.36
N ALA A 62 -16.72 3.32 -23.81
CA ALA A 62 -15.60 2.53 -24.31
C ALA A 62 -15.85 1.04 -24.08
N ASN A 63 -15.55 0.21 -25.09
CA ASN A 63 -15.59 -1.24 -25.00
C ASN A 63 -14.23 -1.77 -25.43
N LEU A 64 -13.50 -2.40 -24.52
CA LEU A 64 -12.14 -2.89 -24.79
C LEU A 64 -12.06 -3.92 -25.93
N ARG A 65 -13.20 -4.49 -26.34
CA ARG A 65 -13.29 -5.38 -27.52
C ARG A 65 -13.40 -4.63 -28.85
N ASP A 66 -13.43 -3.30 -28.82
CA ASP A 66 -13.50 -2.43 -29.98
C ASP A 66 -12.40 -1.38 -29.88
N ALA A 67 -11.34 -1.59 -30.66
CA ALA A 67 -10.15 -0.74 -30.72
C ALA A 67 -10.48 0.74 -31.00
N ARG A 68 -11.48 1.02 -31.85
CA ARG A 68 -11.89 2.40 -32.18
C ARG A 68 -12.49 3.11 -30.97
N SER A 69 -13.28 2.39 -30.18
CA SER A 69 -13.87 2.96 -28.95
C SER A 69 -12.80 3.20 -27.87
N VAL A 70 -11.76 2.38 -27.83
CA VAL A 70 -10.61 2.55 -26.92
C VAL A 70 -9.80 3.77 -27.34
N GLU A 71 -9.40 3.85 -28.60
CA GLU A 71 -8.65 5.01 -29.13
C GLU A 71 -9.42 6.32 -28.92
N ALA A 72 -10.73 6.33 -29.22
CA ALA A 72 -11.56 7.53 -29.04
C ALA A 72 -11.61 7.99 -27.58
N ALA A 73 -11.60 7.05 -26.63
CA ALA A 73 -11.55 7.36 -25.21
C ALA A 73 -10.16 7.83 -24.74
N ALA A 74 -9.09 7.52 -25.48
CA ALA A 74 -7.72 7.95 -25.16
C ALA A 74 -7.40 9.37 -25.64
N ARG A 75 -8.15 9.91 -26.61
CA ARG A 75 -7.87 11.22 -27.25
C ARG A 75 -7.64 12.35 -26.23
N ASP A 76 -6.56 13.11 -26.41
CA ASP A 76 -6.15 14.24 -25.56
C ASP A 76 -5.82 13.87 -24.10
N ALA A 77 -5.77 12.58 -23.74
CA ALA A 77 -5.43 12.16 -22.39
C ALA A 77 -3.91 12.21 -22.17
N ASP A 78 -3.49 12.74 -21.03
CA ASP A 78 -2.09 12.72 -20.60
C ASP A 78 -1.70 11.38 -19.98
N VAL A 79 -2.69 10.67 -19.41
CA VAL A 79 -2.50 9.39 -18.73
C VAL A 79 -3.67 8.44 -19.00
N LEU A 80 -3.37 7.19 -19.34
CA LEU A 80 -4.33 6.09 -19.40
C LEU A 80 -4.10 5.13 -18.22
N ILE A 81 -5.16 4.86 -17.45
CA ILE A 81 -5.15 3.85 -16.39
C ILE A 81 -6.10 2.73 -16.80
N ASN A 82 -5.56 1.52 -17.04
CA ASN A 82 -6.34 0.35 -17.37
C ASN A 82 -6.59 -0.53 -16.13
N LEU A 83 -7.84 -0.56 -15.68
CA LEU A 83 -8.30 -1.34 -14.53
C LEU A 83 -9.24 -2.48 -14.90
N VAL A 84 -9.43 -2.73 -16.21
CA VAL A 84 -10.41 -3.71 -16.66
C VAL A 84 -9.86 -5.12 -16.44
N GLY A 85 -10.62 -5.93 -15.74
CA GLY A 85 -10.34 -7.34 -15.50
C GLY A 85 -11.60 -8.13 -15.22
N LEU A 86 -11.56 -9.41 -15.52
CA LEU A 86 -12.59 -10.39 -15.23
C LEU A 86 -11.99 -11.46 -14.31
N LEU A 87 -12.74 -11.88 -13.30
CA LEU A 87 -12.33 -13.03 -12.47
C LEU A 87 -12.84 -14.36 -13.04
N ALA A 88 -13.91 -14.31 -13.83
CA ALA A 88 -14.50 -15.46 -14.51
C ALA A 88 -15.00 -15.05 -15.89
N GLU A 89 -14.95 -15.97 -16.84
CA GLU A 89 -15.49 -15.76 -18.18
C GLU A 89 -17.02 -15.87 -18.18
N GLY A 90 -17.68 -15.08 -19.02
CA GLY A 90 -19.15 -15.12 -19.14
C GLY A 90 -19.64 -14.52 -20.45
N GLY A 91 -20.43 -15.28 -21.21
CA GLY A 91 -20.97 -14.85 -22.49
C GLY A 91 -19.88 -14.35 -23.45
N ARG A 92 -19.99 -13.09 -23.90
CA ARG A 92 -19.01 -12.45 -24.80
C ARG A 92 -17.83 -11.77 -24.06
N GLN A 93 -17.66 -12.02 -22.77
CA GLN A 93 -16.56 -11.49 -21.95
C GLN A 93 -15.61 -12.64 -21.64
N ARG A 94 -14.57 -12.77 -22.46
CA ARG A 94 -13.55 -13.82 -22.38
C ARG A 94 -12.22 -13.21 -21.96
N PHE A 95 -11.36 -13.98 -21.30
CA PHE A 95 -10.05 -13.53 -20.87
C PHE A 95 -9.22 -13.03 -22.05
N ASP A 96 -9.20 -13.74 -23.17
CA ASP A 96 -8.47 -13.31 -24.36
C ASP A 96 -8.96 -11.95 -24.90
N SER A 97 -10.28 -11.78 -25.00
CA SER A 97 -10.89 -10.55 -25.51
C SER A 97 -10.73 -9.32 -24.61
N ILE A 98 -10.50 -9.51 -23.31
CA ILE A 98 -10.48 -8.42 -22.33
C ILE A 98 -9.10 -8.23 -21.71
N HIS A 99 -8.47 -9.29 -21.23
CA HIS A 99 -7.12 -9.24 -20.66
C HIS A 99 -6.07 -9.07 -21.77
N SER A 100 -6.10 -9.90 -22.82
CA SER A 100 -5.08 -9.84 -23.87
C SER A 100 -5.36 -8.69 -24.84
N PHE A 101 -6.32 -8.88 -25.76
CA PHE A 101 -6.65 -7.89 -26.80
C PHE A 101 -6.99 -6.53 -26.19
N GLY A 102 -7.88 -6.52 -25.19
CA GLY A 102 -8.34 -5.28 -24.58
C GLY A 102 -7.23 -4.46 -23.93
N ALA A 103 -6.28 -5.10 -23.24
CA ALA A 103 -5.16 -4.38 -22.63
C ALA A 103 -4.17 -3.88 -23.68
N GLU A 104 -3.90 -4.69 -24.71
CA GLU A 104 -3.07 -4.29 -25.86
C GLU A 104 -3.64 -3.06 -26.57
N GLN A 105 -4.95 -3.01 -26.82
CA GLN A 105 -5.57 -1.84 -27.47
C GLN A 105 -5.41 -0.56 -26.64
N VAL A 106 -5.47 -0.65 -25.30
CA VAL A 106 -5.23 0.52 -24.45
C VAL A 106 -3.77 0.93 -24.50
N ALA A 107 -2.83 -0.01 -24.56
CA ALA A 107 -1.41 0.28 -24.67
C ALA A 107 -1.04 0.92 -26.01
N LEU A 108 -1.56 0.39 -27.11
CA LEU A 108 -1.42 0.98 -28.44
C LEU A 108 -1.99 2.40 -28.49
N ALA A 109 -3.17 2.62 -27.89
CA ALA A 109 -3.75 3.95 -27.80
C ALA A 109 -2.90 4.90 -26.93
N ALA A 110 -2.34 4.42 -25.82
CA ALA A 110 -1.44 5.22 -24.98
C ALA A 110 -0.22 5.68 -25.80
N ASN A 111 0.43 4.74 -26.48
CA ASN A 111 1.61 5.03 -27.30
C ASN A 111 1.29 6.01 -28.45
N ALA A 112 0.17 5.79 -29.15
CA ALA A 112 -0.26 6.64 -30.26
C ALA A 112 -0.53 8.10 -29.85
N HIS A 113 -1.03 8.32 -28.63
CA HIS A 113 -1.32 9.65 -28.09
C HIS A 113 -0.18 10.23 -27.24
N GLY A 114 0.96 9.53 -27.12
CA GLY A 114 2.06 9.92 -26.23
C GLY A 114 1.67 9.96 -24.75
N ALA A 115 0.60 9.26 -24.38
CA ALA A 115 0.08 9.21 -23.02
C ALA A 115 0.86 8.21 -22.17
N ARG A 116 1.07 8.56 -20.90
CA ARG A 116 1.59 7.61 -19.92
C ARG A 116 0.57 6.51 -19.66
N MET A 117 1.03 5.32 -19.30
CA MET A 117 0.14 4.19 -19.06
C MET A 117 0.42 3.51 -17.73
N VAL A 118 -0.65 3.26 -16.97
CA VAL A 118 -0.66 2.32 -15.85
C VAL A 118 -1.60 1.17 -16.18
N HIS A 119 -1.09 -0.05 -16.20
CA HIS A 119 -1.86 -1.28 -16.35
C HIS A 119 -1.95 -2.01 -15.01
N VAL A 120 -3.16 -2.34 -14.56
CA VAL A 120 -3.34 -3.16 -13.36
C VAL A 120 -3.52 -4.63 -13.76
N SER A 121 -2.46 -5.39 -13.53
CA SER A 121 -2.40 -6.83 -13.65
C SER A 121 -2.85 -7.53 -12.34
N ALA A 122 -2.19 -8.61 -11.93
CA ALA A 122 -2.44 -9.35 -10.70
C ALA A 122 -1.16 -10.02 -10.18
N ILE A 123 -1.05 -10.19 -8.86
CA ILE A 123 -0.01 -11.03 -8.27
C ILE A 123 -0.13 -12.46 -8.81
N GLY A 124 0.99 -13.07 -9.16
CA GLY A 124 1.03 -14.41 -9.74
C GLY A 124 0.67 -14.48 -11.24
N ALA A 125 0.68 -13.36 -11.96
CA ALA A 125 0.67 -13.37 -13.42
C ALA A 125 1.92 -14.12 -13.93
N ASP A 126 1.68 -15.32 -14.46
CA ASP A 126 2.71 -16.23 -14.98
C ASP A 126 2.13 -17.02 -16.16
N GLU A 127 2.85 -17.03 -17.29
CA GLU A 127 2.45 -17.74 -18.51
C GLU A 127 2.44 -19.27 -18.31
N GLN A 128 3.21 -19.78 -17.34
CA GLN A 128 3.30 -21.21 -17.01
C GLN A 128 2.33 -21.62 -15.90
N SER A 129 1.58 -20.68 -15.32
CA SER A 129 0.65 -20.98 -14.24
C SER A 129 -0.41 -22.00 -14.65
N PRO A 130 -0.83 -22.94 -13.77
CA PRO A 130 -1.97 -23.81 -14.04
C PRO A 130 -3.30 -23.02 -14.11
N ALA A 131 -3.38 -21.82 -13.52
CA ALA A 131 -4.58 -20.99 -13.53
C ALA A 131 -4.71 -20.19 -14.84
N ALA A 132 -5.83 -20.38 -15.57
CA ALA A 132 -6.11 -19.64 -16.80
C ALA A 132 -6.12 -18.11 -16.59
N TYR A 133 -6.63 -17.66 -15.45
CA TYR A 133 -6.59 -16.25 -15.05
C TYR A 133 -5.16 -15.71 -15.01
N ALA A 134 -4.25 -16.38 -14.31
CA ALA A 134 -2.85 -15.99 -14.19
C ALA A 134 -2.14 -15.95 -15.55
N ARG A 135 -2.33 -16.97 -16.39
CA ARG A 135 -1.77 -16.99 -17.76
C ARG A 135 -2.28 -15.83 -18.59
N SER A 136 -3.59 -15.54 -18.55
CA SER A 136 -4.17 -14.44 -19.31
C SER A 136 -3.64 -13.07 -18.88
N LYS A 137 -3.34 -12.89 -17.59
CA LYS A 137 -2.73 -11.65 -17.09
C LYS A 137 -1.27 -11.55 -17.50
N ALA A 138 -0.51 -12.64 -17.52
CA ALA A 138 0.87 -12.64 -18.03
C ALA A 138 0.96 -12.28 -19.53
N VAL A 139 0.07 -12.87 -20.34
CA VAL A 139 -0.04 -12.53 -21.77
C VAL A 139 -0.38 -11.05 -21.94
N ALA A 140 -1.32 -10.52 -21.15
CA ALA A 140 -1.67 -9.10 -21.18
C ALA A 140 -0.47 -8.19 -20.89
N GLU A 141 0.33 -8.52 -19.86
CA GLU A 141 1.52 -7.75 -19.51
C GLU A 141 2.55 -7.72 -20.64
N ARG A 142 2.81 -8.89 -21.27
CA ARG A 142 3.72 -8.98 -22.41
C ARG A 142 3.25 -8.10 -23.57
N LEU A 143 1.96 -8.13 -23.91
CA LEU A 143 1.40 -7.33 -24.99
C LEU A 143 1.41 -5.82 -24.66
N VAL A 144 1.08 -5.46 -23.43
CA VAL A 144 1.14 -4.07 -22.95
C VAL A 144 2.55 -3.52 -23.06
N LEU A 145 3.56 -4.24 -22.56
CA LEU A 145 4.96 -3.80 -22.60
C LEU A 145 5.52 -3.80 -24.03
N ALA A 146 5.05 -4.69 -24.91
CA ALA A 146 5.42 -4.64 -26.32
C ALA A 146 4.86 -3.40 -27.04
N ALA A 147 3.62 -3.01 -26.72
CA ALA A 147 2.94 -1.86 -27.34
C ALA A 147 3.32 -0.50 -26.73
N GLN A 148 3.61 -0.47 -25.43
CA GLN A 148 4.04 0.72 -24.69
C GLN A 148 5.14 0.31 -23.67
N PRO A 149 6.43 0.31 -24.08
CA PRO A 149 7.53 -0.15 -23.24
C PRO A 149 7.69 0.60 -21.91
N SER A 150 7.27 1.86 -21.84
CA SER A 150 7.31 2.66 -20.60
C SER A 150 6.07 2.50 -19.72
N ALA A 151 5.18 1.54 -20.03
CA ALA A 151 3.98 1.30 -19.23
C ALA A 151 4.34 0.75 -17.86
N ILE A 152 3.70 1.27 -16.81
CA ILE A 152 3.81 0.73 -15.46
C ILE A 152 2.82 -0.41 -15.29
N VAL A 153 3.30 -1.58 -14.91
CA VAL A 153 2.47 -2.76 -14.64
C VAL A 153 2.37 -3.00 -13.14
N MET A 154 1.20 -2.71 -12.56
CA MET A 154 0.91 -3.01 -11.16
C MET A 154 0.41 -4.43 -11.00
N ARG A 155 0.99 -5.21 -10.08
CA ARG A 155 0.57 -6.59 -9.76
C ARG A 155 -0.01 -6.68 -8.35
N PRO A 156 -1.18 -6.08 -8.05
CA PRO A 156 -1.77 -6.17 -6.73
C PRO A 156 -2.23 -7.60 -6.44
N SER A 157 -2.21 -7.96 -5.17
CA SER A 157 -2.88 -9.15 -4.66
C SER A 157 -4.39 -8.94 -4.55
N ILE A 158 -5.11 -9.89 -3.95
CA ILE A 158 -6.56 -9.82 -3.75
C ILE A 158 -6.92 -8.52 -3.02
N LEU A 159 -7.77 -7.73 -3.65
CA LEU A 159 -8.23 -6.46 -3.14
C LEU A 159 -9.39 -6.68 -2.17
N PHE A 160 -9.38 -5.98 -1.03
CA PHE A 160 -10.52 -5.95 -0.11
C PHE A 160 -10.99 -4.50 0.14
N GLY A 161 -12.28 -4.35 0.43
CA GLY A 161 -12.92 -3.06 0.66
C GLY A 161 -14.45 -3.16 0.66
N PRO A 162 -15.19 -2.08 0.95
CA PRO A 162 -16.64 -2.15 1.15
C PRO A 162 -17.41 -2.84 0.01
N GLU A 163 -16.93 -2.69 -1.23
CA GLU A 163 -17.61 -3.20 -2.43
C GLU A 163 -16.86 -4.35 -3.12
N ASP A 164 -15.97 -5.05 -2.41
CA ASP A 164 -15.30 -6.23 -2.98
C ASP A 164 -16.26 -7.42 -3.10
N ASP A 165 -16.08 -8.27 -4.11
CA ASP A 165 -16.94 -9.45 -4.32
C ASP A 165 -16.39 -10.71 -3.63
N PHE A 166 -15.10 -10.74 -3.26
CA PHE A 166 -14.45 -11.95 -2.77
C PHE A 166 -14.80 -12.21 -1.30
N PHE A 167 -14.46 -11.27 -0.42
CA PHE A 167 -14.73 -11.34 1.02
C PHE A 167 -16.22 -11.18 1.30
N ASN A 168 -16.92 -10.28 0.60
CA ASN A 168 -18.37 -10.13 0.79
C ASN A 168 -19.15 -11.41 0.44
N ARG A 169 -18.69 -12.20 -0.53
CA ARG A 169 -19.29 -13.52 -0.82
C ARG A 169 -19.11 -14.49 0.35
N PHE A 170 -17.92 -14.58 0.94
CA PHE A 170 -17.70 -15.43 2.12
C PHE A 170 -18.46 -14.92 3.34
N ALA A 171 -18.55 -13.61 3.53
CA ALA A 171 -19.36 -13.02 4.60
C ALA A 171 -20.86 -13.34 4.41
N ALA A 172 -21.38 -13.29 3.18
CA ALA A 172 -22.75 -13.68 2.88
C ALA A 172 -22.98 -15.18 3.15
N LEU A 173 -22.06 -16.05 2.74
CA LEU A 173 -22.13 -17.49 3.02
C LEU A 173 -22.12 -17.78 4.53
N ALA A 174 -21.22 -17.15 5.28
CA ALA A 174 -21.12 -17.32 6.73
C ALA A 174 -22.38 -16.86 7.49
N ARG A 175 -23.11 -15.89 6.94
CA ARG A 175 -24.41 -15.45 7.49
C ARG A 175 -25.53 -16.45 7.23
N MET A 176 -25.42 -17.26 6.18
CA MET A 176 -26.49 -18.15 5.73
C MET A 176 -26.25 -19.62 6.10
N SER A 177 -25.01 -20.01 6.38
CA SER A 177 -24.62 -21.40 6.63
C SER A 177 -23.68 -21.50 7.84
N PRO A 178 -23.89 -22.46 8.76
CA PRO A 178 -22.93 -22.76 9.83
C PRO A 178 -21.67 -23.48 9.33
N VAL A 179 -21.65 -23.90 8.06
CA VAL A 179 -20.50 -24.55 7.41
C VAL A 179 -19.95 -23.64 6.31
N LEU A 180 -18.64 -23.35 6.37
CA LEU A 180 -17.94 -22.56 5.36
C LEU A 180 -16.93 -23.45 4.60
N PRO A 181 -17.02 -23.54 3.26
CA PRO A 181 -16.11 -24.38 2.50
C PRO A 181 -14.70 -23.78 2.44
N LEU A 182 -13.70 -24.57 2.80
CA LEU A 182 -12.28 -24.24 2.64
C LEU A 182 -11.74 -24.87 1.35
N ILE A 183 -11.82 -24.12 0.25
CA ILE A 183 -11.30 -24.58 -1.04
C ILE A 183 -9.79 -24.84 -0.91
N GLY A 184 -9.33 -25.97 -1.46
CA GLY A 184 -7.93 -26.38 -1.34
C GLY A 184 -7.50 -26.69 0.10
N GLY A 185 -8.45 -27.06 0.97
CA GLY A 185 -8.16 -27.44 2.36
C GLY A 185 -7.72 -26.28 3.26
N GLY A 186 -7.88 -25.02 2.83
CA GLY A 186 -7.46 -23.85 3.60
C GLY A 186 -5.94 -23.62 3.62
N GLN A 187 -5.19 -24.32 2.77
CA GLN A 187 -3.73 -24.18 2.69
C GLN A 187 -3.28 -22.99 1.82
N THR A 188 -4.19 -22.38 1.06
CA THR A 188 -3.86 -21.24 0.20
C THR A 188 -3.61 -20.00 1.05
N LEU A 189 -2.38 -19.48 0.97
CA LEU A 189 -1.99 -18.23 1.60
C LEU A 189 -2.34 -17.05 0.69
N PHE A 190 -2.93 -16.01 1.27
CA PHE A 190 -3.24 -14.76 0.58
C PHE A 190 -2.49 -13.61 1.24
N GLN A 191 -2.14 -12.60 0.44
CA GLN A 191 -1.65 -11.31 0.94
C GLN A 191 -2.65 -10.21 0.56
N PRO A 192 -3.83 -10.11 1.19
CA PRO A 192 -4.84 -9.15 0.78
C PRO A 192 -4.34 -7.71 0.89
N VAL A 193 -4.74 -6.86 -0.04
CA VAL A 193 -4.35 -5.45 -0.07
C VAL A 193 -5.58 -4.55 -0.12
N PHE A 194 -5.56 -3.47 0.67
CA PHE A 194 -6.69 -2.56 0.74
C PHE A 194 -6.86 -1.80 -0.58
N VAL A 195 -8.08 -1.78 -1.10
CA VAL A 195 -8.38 -1.16 -2.42
C VAL A 195 -8.02 0.33 -2.49
N GLY A 196 -8.15 1.06 -1.38
CA GLY A 196 -7.77 2.46 -1.32
C GLY A 196 -6.26 2.71 -1.45
N ASP A 197 -5.43 1.76 -1.02
CA ASP A 197 -3.97 1.85 -1.15
C ASP A 197 -3.54 1.58 -2.58
N VAL A 198 -4.12 0.57 -3.22
CA VAL A 198 -3.88 0.31 -4.64
C VAL A 198 -4.37 1.48 -5.50
N ALA A 199 -5.49 2.11 -5.14
CA ALA A 199 -5.96 3.30 -5.81
C ALA A 199 -5.03 4.50 -5.65
N ALA A 200 -4.46 4.69 -4.46
CA ALA A 200 -3.47 5.74 -4.20
C ALA A 200 -2.18 5.48 -4.99
N ALA A 201 -1.70 4.24 -5.01
CA ALA A 201 -0.53 3.83 -5.78
C ALA A 201 -0.76 4.01 -7.29
N ALA A 202 -1.88 3.55 -7.85
CA ALA A 202 -2.19 3.72 -9.27
C ALA A 202 -2.24 5.19 -9.69
N ARG A 203 -2.77 6.06 -8.81
CA ARG A 203 -2.73 7.51 -9.01
C ARG A 203 -1.30 8.04 -8.94
N ASP A 204 -0.48 7.61 -7.98
CA ASP A 204 0.87 8.14 -7.80
C ASP A 204 1.81 7.69 -8.94
N GLU A 205 1.69 6.44 -9.40
CA GLU A 205 2.43 5.88 -10.54
C GLU A 205 2.02 6.50 -11.88
N ALA A 206 0.72 6.79 -12.05
CA ALA A 206 0.23 7.56 -13.19
C ALA A 206 0.92 8.93 -13.37
N LEU A 207 1.60 9.42 -12.32
CA LEU A 207 2.13 10.77 -12.23
C LEU A 207 3.66 10.84 -12.14
N LYS A 208 4.34 9.73 -11.82
CA LYS A 208 5.81 9.65 -11.81
C LYS A 208 6.30 9.06 -13.13
N ALA A 209 7.22 9.75 -13.80
CA ALA A 209 7.86 9.25 -15.02
C ALA A 209 9.18 8.53 -14.73
N ASP A 210 9.79 8.68 -13.54
CA ASP A 210 11.07 8.05 -13.26
C ASP A 210 11.35 7.80 -11.78
N GLU A 211 12.27 6.85 -11.60
CA GLU A 211 13.07 6.47 -10.43
C GLU A 211 12.61 5.28 -9.58
N GLY A 212 11.41 4.69 -9.69
CA GLY A 212 11.07 3.44 -8.96
C GLY A 212 11.25 3.47 -7.42
N PHE A 213 11.59 4.64 -6.88
CA PHE A 213 11.84 4.93 -5.48
C PHE A 213 10.62 5.68 -4.91
N TYR A 214 10.23 5.24 -3.73
CA TYR A 214 9.09 5.74 -2.97
C TYR A 214 9.61 6.28 -1.66
N ARG A 215 9.27 7.53 -1.31
CA ARG A 215 9.63 8.08 0.01
C ARG A 215 9.24 7.10 1.11
N ASP A 216 10.15 6.88 2.05
CA ASP A 216 9.88 5.98 3.18
C ASP A 216 8.66 6.50 3.95
N PRO A 217 7.59 5.70 4.07
CA PRO A 217 6.36 6.16 4.70
C PRO A 217 6.51 6.38 6.21
N ARG A 218 7.55 5.83 6.87
CA ARG A 218 7.77 6.01 8.30
C ARG A 218 8.23 7.43 8.60
N LEU A 219 9.29 7.88 7.92
CA LEU A 219 9.90 9.21 8.06
C LEU A 219 10.63 9.63 6.78
N PRO A 220 10.54 10.91 6.34
CA PRO A 220 11.31 11.42 5.21
C PRO A 220 12.84 11.28 5.35
N GLN A 221 13.36 11.32 6.58
CA GLN A 221 14.79 11.23 6.91
C GLN A 221 15.38 9.83 6.64
N LEU A 222 14.53 8.80 6.50
CA LEU A 222 14.95 7.47 6.05
C LEU A 222 15.17 7.39 4.54
N GLY A 223 14.90 8.48 3.81
CA GLY A 223 15.07 8.55 2.37
C GLY A 223 13.92 7.90 1.61
N ALA A 224 14.27 7.00 0.69
CA ALA A 224 13.32 6.32 -0.19
C ALA A 224 13.57 4.82 -0.22
N ARG A 225 12.57 4.07 -0.66
CA ARG A 225 12.58 2.63 -0.82
C ARG A 225 12.23 2.27 -2.25
N ALA A 226 12.88 1.25 -2.76
CA ALA A 226 12.48 0.59 -3.99
C ALA A 226 12.05 -0.84 -3.69
N TYR A 227 11.16 -1.39 -4.51
CA TYR A 227 10.74 -2.78 -4.43
C TYR A 227 11.04 -3.46 -5.76
N GLY A 228 11.82 -4.55 -5.73
CA GLY A 228 12.17 -5.30 -6.94
C GLY A 228 13.16 -4.61 -7.89
N LEU A 229 13.77 -3.49 -7.48
CA LEU A 229 14.92 -2.91 -8.17
C LEU A 229 16.20 -3.59 -7.67
N ALA A 230 17.02 -4.07 -8.61
CA ALA A 230 18.39 -4.47 -8.32
C ALA A 230 19.27 -3.22 -8.40
N ALA A 231 19.91 -2.86 -7.29
CA ALA A 231 20.88 -1.78 -7.21
C ALA A 231 22.06 -2.26 -6.37
N GLU A 232 23.27 -1.85 -6.76
CA GLU A 232 24.45 -2.12 -5.96
C GLU A 232 24.40 -1.29 -4.66
N PRO A 233 24.58 -1.91 -3.49
CA PRO A 233 24.58 -1.19 -2.22
C PRO A 233 25.78 -0.26 -2.15
N THR A 234 25.54 1.01 -1.81
CA THR A 234 26.61 2.00 -1.60
C THR A 234 27.16 1.99 -0.18
N THR A 235 26.57 1.18 0.71
CA THR A 235 26.90 1.08 2.14
C THR A 235 26.34 -0.22 2.71
N ASP A 236 26.87 -0.64 3.86
CA ASP A 236 26.43 -1.86 4.55
C ASP A 236 25.10 -1.68 5.31
N GLU A 237 24.39 -2.79 5.52
CA GLU A 237 23.12 -2.85 6.27
C GLU A 237 23.27 -2.30 7.70
N ASP A 238 24.43 -2.53 8.32
CA ASP A 238 24.75 -2.01 9.66
C ASP A 238 24.70 -0.48 9.72
N VAL A 239 25.12 0.22 8.66
CA VAL A 239 25.08 1.69 8.59
C VAL A 239 23.63 2.16 8.48
N TYR A 240 22.81 1.48 7.69
CA TYR A 240 21.38 1.79 7.58
C TYR A 240 20.66 1.58 8.92
N ASP A 241 20.94 0.49 9.64
CA ASP A 241 20.34 0.27 10.94
C ASP A 241 20.81 1.29 11.99
N ALA A 242 22.05 1.77 11.91
CA ALA A 242 22.56 2.82 12.79
C ALA A 242 21.80 4.13 12.56
N HIS A 243 21.62 4.50 11.28
CA HIS A 243 20.85 5.66 10.86
C HIS A 243 19.38 5.56 11.30
N ARG A 244 18.75 4.41 11.07
CA ARG A 244 17.37 4.13 11.51
C ARG A 244 17.22 4.28 13.03
N LEU A 245 18.13 3.69 13.80
CA LEU A 245 18.10 3.75 15.26
C LEU A 245 18.33 5.18 15.78
N ALA A 246 19.21 5.95 15.13
CA ALA A 246 19.41 7.37 15.47
C ALA A 246 18.17 8.24 15.22
N LEU A 247 17.27 7.82 14.33
CA LEU A 247 15.97 8.45 14.13
C LEU A 247 14.89 7.92 15.10
N GLY A 248 15.24 6.99 15.98
CA GLY A 248 14.35 6.32 16.93
C GLY A 248 13.31 5.41 16.29
N VAL A 249 13.45 5.09 15.01
CA VAL A 249 12.51 4.24 14.28
C VAL A 249 12.82 2.79 14.62
N PRO A 250 11.90 2.00 15.22
CA PRO A 250 12.21 0.61 15.49
C PRO A 250 12.26 -0.22 14.18
N GLY A 251 12.71 -1.46 14.25
CA GLY A 251 13.05 -2.31 13.10
C GLY A 251 12.88 -3.80 13.39
N PRO A 252 13.16 -4.68 12.42
CA PRO A 252 12.92 -6.13 12.55
C PRO A 252 13.60 -6.83 13.73
N ALA A 253 14.68 -6.26 14.27
CA ALA A 253 15.31 -6.76 15.49
C ALA A 253 14.58 -6.34 16.79
N ASP A 254 13.75 -5.29 16.73
CA ASP A 254 13.07 -4.68 17.87
C ASP A 254 11.67 -5.25 18.10
N TRP A 255 11.02 -5.67 17.02
CA TRP A 255 9.66 -6.20 16.98
C TRP A 255 9.68 -7.59 16.33
N LEU A 256 8.65 -8.44 16.52
CA LEU A 256 8.53 -9.86 16.12
C LEU A 256 8.66 -10.88 17.26
N THR A 257 8.60 -10.45 18.51
CA THR A 257 8.19 -11.37 19.58
C THR A 257 6.67 -11.56 19.53
N ASP A 258 6.17 -12.75 19.86
CA ASP A 258 4.73 -13.06 19.94
C ASP A 258 3.93 -12.16 20.92
N LYS A 259 4.61 -11.26 21.63
CA LYS A 259 4.09 -10.40 22.68
C LYS A 259 4.03 -8.91 22.30
N THR A 260 4.65 -8.51 21.19
CA THR A 260 4.72 -7.08 20.82
C THR A 260 3.43 -6.61 20.17
N TYR A 261 2.76 -5.62 20.76
CA TYR A 261 1.64 -4.97 20.08
C TYR A 261 2.14 -3.93 19.07
N PRO A 262 1.54 -3.83 17.86
CA PRO A 262 1.97 -2.86 16.85
C PRO A 262 2.01 -1.40 17.33
N ILE A 263 1.15 -1.02 18.27
CA ILE A 263 1.12 0.33 18.84
C ILE A 263 2.30 0.60 19.81
N GLU A 264 2.82 -0.43 20.46
CA GLU A 264 4.03 -0.34 21.29
C GLU A 264 5.25 -0.14 20.39
N ALA A 265 5.26 -0.79 19.23
CA ALA A 265 6.25 -0.57 18.15
C ALA A 265 6.02 0.74 17.35
N ASN A 266 5.09 1.60 17.77
CA ASN A 266 4.80 2.90 17.16
C ASN A 266 4.26 2.84 15.72
N PHE A 267 3.67 1.73 15.28
CA PHE A 267 3.11 1.64 13.94
C PHE A 267 1.94 2.63 13.75
N ASP A 268 1.29 3.08 14.83
CA ASP A 268 0.27 4.13 14.78
C ASP A 268 0.84 5.53 14.48
N LEU A 269 2.13 5.76 14.77
CA LEU A 269 2.84 7.02 14.52
C LEU A 269 3.67 6.98 13.23
N LEU A 270 4.14 5.78 12.84
CA LEU A 270 5.05 5.56 11.71
C LEU A 270 4.32 5.00 10.46
N ASN A 271 3.03 5.33 10.31
CA ASN A 271 2.20 4.95 9.16
C ASN A 271 2.10 3.43 8.91
N GLY A 272 2.30 2.61 9.94
CA GLY A 272 2.17 1.15 9.91
C GLY A 272 0.76 0.63 10.23
N ILE A 273 -0.11 1.45 10.82
CA ILE A 273 -1.52 1.11 11.10
C ILE A 273 -2.45 2.18 10.54
N ASP A 274 -3.46 1.74 9.79
CA ASP A 274 -4.59 2.58 9.42
C ASP A 274 -5.86 2.13 10.17
N PHE A 275 -6.35 2.99 11.06
CA PHE A 275 -7.54 2.72 11.87
C PHE A 275 -8.88 2.81 11.12
N LYS A 276 -8.86 3.09 9.82
CA LYS A 276 -10.04 3.18 8.94
C LYS A 276 -10.15 2.02 7.96
N LYS A 277 -9.04 1.35 7.59
CA LYS A 277 -9.02 0.29 6.55
C LYS A 277 -9.55 -1.06 7.02
N GLY A 278 -9.30 -1.42 8.28
CA GLY A 278 -9.71 -2.70 8.84
C GLY A 278 -8.81 -3.89 8.50
N CYS A 279 -8.88 -4.90 9.38
CA CYS A 279 -8.27 -6.23 9.46
C CYS A 279 -6.75 -6.36 9.34
N PHE A 280 -6.09 -6.34 10.49
CA PHE A 280 -4.81 -7.02 10.75
C PHE A 280 -4.95 -7.82 12.06
N VAL A 281 -4.11 -8.84 12.26
CA VAL A 281 -4.14 -9.64 13.50
C VAL A 281 -3.84 -8.74 14.70
N GLY A 282 -4.70 -8.76 15.72
CA GLY A 282 -4.59 -7.86 16.90
C GLY A 282 -5.23 -6.48 16.73
N GLN A 283 -5.99 -6.23 15.65
CA GLN A 283 -6.66 -4.95 15.41
C GLN A 283 -7.61 -4.56 16.56
N GLU A 284 -8.42 -5.47 17.08
CA GLU A 284 -9.39 -5.15 18.14
C GLU A 284 -8.67 -4.63 19.38
N THR A 285 -7.61 -5.32 19.82
CA THR A 285 -6.78 -4.89 20.95
C THR A 285 -6.11 -3.55 20.68
N THR A 286 -5.48 -3.40 19.50
CA THR A 286 -4.80 -2.16 19.12
C THR A 286 -5.77 -0.97 19.01
N SER A 287 -6.97 -1.20 18.47
CA SER A 287 -8.05 -0.22 18.37
C SER A 287 -8.59 0.18 19.74
N ARG A 288 -8.78 -0.77 20.65
CA ARG A 288 -9.15 -0.50 22.05
C ARG A 288 -8.09 0.33 22.76
N MET A 289 -6.83 -0.02 22.62
CA MET A 289 -5.72 0.75 23.19
C MET A 289 -5.72 2.19 22.65
N LYS A 290 -5.96 2.40 21.35
CA LYS A 290 -6.01 3.75 20.76
C LYS A 290 -7.22 4.57 21.19
N ARG A 291 -8.40 3.95 21.28
CA ARG A 291 -9.69 4.67 21.44
C ARG A 291 -10.23 4.72 22.86
N ARG A 292 -9.84 3.77 23.71
CA ARG A 292 -10.40 3.60 25.06
C ARG A 292 -9.33 3.49 26.16
N GLY A 293 -8.05 3.40 25.82
CA GLY A 293 -6.96 3.23 26.77
C GLY A 293 -5.94 4.35 26.72
N THR A 294 -5.18 4.48 27.80
CA THR A 294 -3.89 5.19 27.78
C THR A 294 -2.83 4.23 27.27
N ILE A 295 -2.08 4.64 26.25
CA ILE A 295 -0.93 3.87 25.76
C ILE A 295 0.13 3.90 26.85
N LYS A 296 0.43 2.75 27.46
CA LYS A 296 1.35 2.67 28.60
C LYS A 296 2.78 2.42 28.19
N THR A 297 2.98 1.70 27.09
CA THR A 297 4.31 1.28 26.63
C THR A 297 4.54 1.75 25.20
N ARG A 298 5.73 2.28 24.93
CA ARG A 298 6.22 2.54 23.57
C ARG A 298 7.69 2.18 23.46
N MET A 299 8.10 1.79 22.27
CA MET A 299 9.50 1.64 21.92
C MET A 299 10.14 3.01 21.73
N ALA A 300 11.21 3.30 22.44
CA ALA A 300 11.99 4.53 22.26
C ALA A 300 13.49 4.21 22.38
N PRO A 301 14.35 4.96 21.66
CA PRO A 301 15.77 4.75 21.79
C PRO A 301 16.27 5.29 23.14
N ILE A 302 17.27 4.62 23.69
CA ILE A 302 18.03 5.02 24.86
C ILE A 302 19.50 5.20 24.48
N THR A 303 20.18 6.12 25.17
CA THR A 303 21.62 6.34 25.11
C THR A 303 22.28 5.91 26.40
N PHE A 304 23.51 5.41 26.32
CA PHE A 304 24.29 4.90 27.44
C PHE A 304 25.78 5.00 27.16
N ASP A 305 26.58 4.92 28.22
CA ASP A 305 28.03 4.82 28.14
C ASP A 305 28.50 3.35 28.22
N GLY A 306 29.51 3.03 27.41
CA GLY A 306 30.12 1.70 27.36
C GLY A 306 29.41 0.72 26.41
N PRO A 307 29.58 -0.60 26.61
CA PRO A 307 29.07 -1.60 25.69
C PRO A 307 27.53 -1.65 25.70
N PRO A 308 26.90 -1.99 24.56
CA PRO A 308 25.44 -2.09 24.46
C PRO A 308 24.87 -3.07 25.49
N PRO A 309 23.82 -2.68 26.23
CA PRO A 309 23.10 -3.62 27.08
C PRO A 309 22.55 -4.80 26.29
N ALA A 310 22.47 -5.96 26.92
CA ALA A 310 21.99 -7.18 26.28
C ALA A 310 20.48 -7.11 25.98
N PHE A 311 20.04 -7.88 24.98
CA PHE A 311 18.63 -8.13 24.73
C PHE A 311 17.93 -8.63 26.01
N GLY A 312 16.77 -8.04 26.33
CA GLY A 312 15.98 -8.39 27.51
C GLY A 312 16.50 -7.81 28.83
N ALA A 313 17.61 -7.05 28.83
CA ALA A 313 18.09 -6.39 30.04
C ALA A 313 17.01 -5.45 30.62
N GLU A 314 16.77 -5.54 31.93
CA GLU A 314 15.73 -4.76 32.58
C GLU A 314 16.14 -3.30 32.73
N ILE A 315 15.21 -2.40 32.41
CA ILE A 315 15.37 -0.96 32.60
C ILE A 315 14.60 -0.59 33.85
N LEU A 316 15.27 0.06 34.81
CA LEU A 316 14.70 0.44 36.09
C LEU A 316 14.60 1.97 36.23
N ALA A 317 13.56 2.43 36.92
CA ALA A 317 13.43 3.78 37.45
C ALA A 317 13.48 3.67 38.98
N GLY A 318 14.67 3.85 39.56
CA GLY A 318 14.95 3.42 40.94
C GLY A 318 14.83 1.89 41.05
N GLU A 319 13.92 1.41 41.90
CA GLU A 319 13.64 -0.02 42.10
C GLU A 319 12.51 -0.55 41.19
N LEU A 320 11.83 0.33 40.45
CA LEU A 320 10.65 -0.04 39.66
C LEU A 320 11.06 -0.37 38.22
N ARG A 321 10.61 -1.52 37.71
CA ARG A 321 10.80 -1.87 36.28
C ARG A 321 10.11 -0.85 35.36
N ALA A 322 10.90 -0.11 34.60
CA ALA A 322 10.46 0.86 33.60
C ALA A 322 10.36 0.25 32.18
N GLY A 323 11.08 -0.83 31.89
CA GLY A 323 11.08 -1.42 30.55
C GLY A 323 12.08 -2.55 30.37
N GLU A 324 12.40 -2.84 29.10
CA GLU A 324 13.44 -3.79 28.71
C GLU A 324 14.12 -3.35 27.40
N VAL A 325 15.37 -3.76 27.23
CA VAL A 325 16.18 -3.51 26.03
C VAL A 325 15.83 -4.52 24.93
N LEU A 326 15.66 -4.05 23.70
CA LEU A 326 15.21 -4.84 22.55
C LEU A 326 16.31 -5.03 21.49
N SER A 327 17.12 -4.02 21.24
CA SER A 327 18.32 -4.15 20.42
C SER A 327 19.30 -3.07 20.81
N GLY A 328 20.59 -3.30 20.59
CA GLY A 328 21.63 -2.37 21.01
C GLY A 328 22.82 -2.38 20.06
N ARG A 329 23.44 -1.22 19.93
CA ARG A 329 24.72 -0.99 19.26
C ARG A 329 25.46 0.15 19.98
N ASP A 330 26.67 0.46 19.55
CA ASP A 330 27.49 1.46 20.25
C ASP A 330 26.76 2.79 20.45
N GLY A 331 26.60 3.18 21.73
CA GLY A 331 26.00 4.42 22.19
C GLY A 331 24.47 4.51 22.13
N ARG A 332 23.76 3.57 21.48
CA ARG A 332 22.28 3.58 21.39
C ARG A 332 21.65 2.19 21.39
N ALA A 333 20.50 2.08 22.04
CA ALA A 333 19.68 0.88 22.03
C ALA A 333 18.20 1.22 21.86
N MET A 334 17.43 0.33 21.28
CA MET A 334 15.97 0.41 21.29
C MET A 334 15.45 -0.27 22.56
N ALA A 335 14.46 0.35 23.22
CA ALA A 335 13.87 -0.17 24.45
C ALA A 335 12.35 -0.07 24.43
N ALA A 336 11.65 -1.08 24.95
CA ALA A 336 10.23 -0.98 25.26
C ALA A 336 10.06 -0.34 26.64
N LEU A 337 9.57 0.90 26.68
CA LEU A 337 9.50 1.71 27.90
C LEU A 337 8.07 2.02 28.30
N ARG A 338 7.82 1.99 29.60
CA ARG A 338 6.59 2.45 30.21
C ARG A 338 6.58 3.97 30.38
N LEU A 339 5.72 4.63 29.64
CA LEU A 339 5.60 6.09 29.57
C LEU A 339 5.33 6.73 30.93
N ASP A 340 4.56 6.07 31.80
CA ASP A 340 4.23 6.58 33.12
C ASP A 340 5.36 6.42 34.16
N ARG A 341 6.42 5.64 33.84
CA ARG A 341 7.54 5.38 34.76
C ARG A 341 8.80 6.14 34.40
N ILE A 342 8.95 6.55 33.14
CA ILE A 342 10.13 7.26 32.64
C ILE A 342 10.08 8.78 32.87
N ALA A 343 8.92 9.33 33.25
CA ALA A 343 8.77 10.76 33.52
C ALA A 343 9.35 11.23 34.87
N ALA A 344 9.71 10.31 35.77
CA ALA A 344 9.92 10.61 37.19
C ALA A 344 11.34 10.35 37.74
N GLY A 345 12.33 9.96 36.93
CA GLY A 345 13.68 9.71 37.47
C GLY A 345 14.73 9.30 36.44
N GLY A 346 15.99 9.20 36.90
CA GLY A 346 17.09 8.63 36.12
C GLY A 346 16.88 7.14 35.90
N LEU A 347 17.06 6.68 34.66
CA LEU A 347 16.90 5.27 34.30
C LEU A 347 18.23 4.54 34.41
N THR A 348 18.17 3.26 34.78
CA THR A 348 19.35 2.41 34.82
C THR A 348 19.13 1.07 34.12
N VAL A 349 20.22 0.51 33.58
CA VAL A 349 20.28 -0.84 33.01
C VAL A 349 21.57 -1.49 33.51
N ASP A 350 21.46 -2.64 34.17
CA ASP A 350 22.59 -3.29 34.86
C ASP A 350 23.33 -2.33 35.82
N GLY A 351 22.58 -1.44 36.49
CA GLY A 351 23.13 -0.41 37.38
C GLY A 351 23.80 0.78 36.69
N ARG A 352 23.90 0.80 35.35
CA ARG A 352 24.46 1.92 34.57
C ARG A 352 23.38 2.93 34.20
N PRO A 353 23.65 4.25 34.28
CA PRO A 353 22.68 5.26 33.88
C PRO A 353 22.42 5.21 32.37
N VAL A 354 21.15 5.35 31.99
CA VAL A 354 20.70 5.50 30.61
C VAL A 354 19.75 6.67 30.47
N SER A 355 19.69 7.28 29.30
CA SER A 355 18.77 8.40 29.00
C SER A 355 17.90 8.06 27.80
N VAL A 356 16.64 8.48 27.81
CA VAL A 356 15.73 8.31 26.66
C VAL A 356 16.01 9.42 25.64
N ASP A 357 16.30 9.03 24.40
CA ASP A 357 16.51 9.95 23.28
C ASP A 357 15.18 10.16 22.54
N TRP A 358 14.37 11.11 23.01
CA TRP A 358 13.01 11.30 22.49
C TRP A 358 13.00 11.82 21.05
N PRO A 359 12.52 11.03 20.06
CA PRO A 359 12.49 11.48 18.69
C PRO A 359 11.41 12.55 18.48
N GLY A 360 11.70 13.59 17.69
CA GLY A 360 10.76 14.71 17.48
C GLY A 360 9.41 14.37 16.81
N TRP A 361 9.27 13.16 16.26
CA TRP A 361 8.00 12.66 15.69
C TRP A 361 7.13 11.94 16.74
N MET A 362 7.68 11.61 17.91
CA MET A 362 6.91 11.05 19.01
C MET A 362 6.20 12.17 19.79
N PRO A 363 4.94 11.94 20.22
CA PRO A 363 4.30 12.85 21.15
C PRO A 363 5.06 12.84 22.47
N THR A 364 5.36 14.02 23.00
CA THR A 364 5.92 14.17 24.36
C THR A 364 4.91 13.65 25.38
N THR A 365 5.41 12.90 26.36
CA THR A 365 4.63 12.31 27.47
C THR A 365 3.92 13.34 28.32
#